data_AF-A0A369LGF0-F1
#
_entry.id   AF-A0A369LGF0-F1
#
_cell.length_a   1.000
_cell.length_b   1.000
_cell.length_c   1.000
_cell.angle_alpha   90.00
_cell.angle_beta   90.00
_cell.angle_gamma   90.00
#
_symmetry.space_group_name_H-M   'P 1'
#
loop_
_entity.id
_entity.type
_entity.pdbx_description
1 polymer ?
#
loop_
_entity_poly.entity_id
_entity_poly.type
_entity_poly.pdbx_seq_one_letter_code
_entity_poly.pdbx_strand_id
1 'polypeptide(L)'
;MAQIGFYYNQKMCAGCKTCQVACKDKNRLEVGPILREVHTYQIGSFPSVKMYHYSATCNHCDVPACKDVCPVGAIEKMDDGTVKIDMDKCIGCGSCVNACPYGVPRMDEEKGHACKCDACYDLRQAGHMPSCVESCPYRALDFGDIEELEKKYGSDLVRAIPAMGEDKTGSNTLFDARDIALEQKGDEMLL
;
A
#
# COMPACT_ATOMS: atom_id res chain seq x y z
N MET A 1 -10.40 16.43 9.33
CA MET A 1 -8.97 16.59 8.96
C MET A 1 -8.81 15.81 7.68
N ALA A 2 -8.14 16.37 6.66
CA ALA A 2 -7.98 15.67 5.38
C ALA A 2 -7.16 14.40 5.59
N GLN A 3 -7.59 13.28 5.02
CA GLN A 3 -6.90 12.01 5.16
C GLN A 3 -6.83 11.34 3.79
N ILE A 4 -5.65 11.33 3.19
CA ILE A 4 -5.43 10.63 1.94
C ILE A 4 -5.55 9.11 2.11
N GLY A 5 -5.93 8.45 1.03
CA GLY A 5 -5.98 7.02 0.94
C GLY A 5 -5.97 6.51 -0.50
N PHE A 6 -5.89 5.18 -0.62
CA PHE A 6 -6.02 4.48 -1.89
C PHE A 6 -7.38 3.82 -1.99
N TYR A 7 -7.96 3.80 -3.19
CA TYR A 7 -9.02 2.87 -3.55
C TYR A 7 -8.42 1.78 -4.43
N TYR A 8 -8.80 0.53 -4.19
CA TYR A 8 -8.36 -0.63 -4.94
C TYR A 8 -9.56 -1.51 -5.35
N ASN A 9 -9.83 -1.52 -6.66
CA ASN A 9 -10.79 -2.43 -7.27
C ASN A 9 -10.16 -3.80 -7.51
N GLN A 10 -10.31 -4.69 -6.53
CA GLN A 10 -9.79 -6.05 -6.61
C GLN A 10 -10.52 -6.91 -7.65
N LYS A 11 -11.77 -6.55 -7.98
CA LYS A 11 -12.56 -7.23 -9.02
C LYS A 11 -11.97 -6.97 -10.41
N MET A 12 -11.36 -5.81 -10.64
CA MET A 12 -10.75 -5.41 -11.91
C MET A 12 -9.24 -5.68 -12.02
N CYS A 13 -8.55 -5.85 -10.90
CA CYS A 13 -7.11 -6.11 -10.92
C CYS A 13 -6.79 -7.47 -11.57
N ALA A 14 -5.92 -7.47 -12.59
CA ALA A 14 -5.45 -8.68 -13.26
C ALA A 14 -4.06 -9.16 -12.79
N GLY A 15 -3.51 -8.57 -11.73
CA GLY A 15 -2.22 -8.98 -11.19
C GLY A 15 -1.00 -8.65 -12.07
N CYS A 16 -1.13 -7.76 -13.05
CA CYS A 16 -0.12 -7.48 -14.08
C CYS A 16 1.21 -6.88 -13.59
N LYS A 17 1.32 -6.50 -12.30
CA LYS A 17 2.52 -5.91 -11.68
C LYS A 17 2.99 -4.55 -12.25
N THR A 18 2.28 -3.94 -13.19
CA THR A 18 2.63 -2.61 -13.76
C THR A 18 2.80 -1.53 -12.70
N CYS A 19 1.91 -1.50 -11.70
CA CYS A 19 1.98 -0.54 -10.59
C CYS A 19 3.24 -0.70 -9.72
N GLN A 20 3.83 -1.90 -9.67
CA GLN A 20 5.08 -2.16 -8.97
C GLN A 20 6.26 -1.59 -9.75
N VAL A 21 6.32 -1.89 -11.05
CA VAL A 21 7.40 -1.42 -11.95
C VAL A 21 7.41 0.11 -12.01
N ALA A 22 6.24 0.72 -12.22
CA ALA A 22 6.11 2.18 -12.24
C ALA A 22 6.54 2.82 -10.90
N CYS A 23 6.20 2.19 -9.77
CA CYS A 23 6.62 2.66 -8.46
C CYS A 23 8.15 2.56 -8.27
N LYS A 24 8.79 1.46 -8.72
CA LYS A 24 10.25 1.33 -8.65
C LYS A 24 10.96 2.35 -9.53
N ASP A 25 10.48 2.53 -10.75
CA ASP A 25 11.04 3.48 -11.72
C ASP A 25 10.96 4.92 -11.18
N LYS A 26 9.76 5.35 -10.76
CA LYS A 26 9.53 6.67 -10.16
C LYS A 26 10.46 6.95 -8.98
N ASN A 27 10.67 5.95 -8.11
CA ASN A 27 11.45 6.12 -6.88
C ASN A 27 12.93 5.74 -7.02
N ARG A 28 13.40 5.35 -8.22
CA ARG A 28 14.78 4.93 -8.49
C ARG A 28 15.28 3.91 -7.46
N LEU A 29 14.54 2.82 -7.35
CA LEU A 29 14.80 1.76 -6.36
C LEU A 29 15.68 0.63 -6.90
N GLU A 30 16.10 0.69 -8.17
CA GLU A 30 16.93 -0.33 -8.82
C GLU A 30 16.44 -1.77 -8.51
N VAL A 31 17.34 -2.69 -8.16
CA VAL A 31 17.01 -4.04 -7.70
C VAL A 31 16.35 -4.04 -6.32
N GLY A 32 16.55 -2.99 -5.53
CA GLY A 32 16.14 -2.85 -4.13
C GLY A 32 14.63 -2.94 -3.84
N PRO A 33 14.15 -2.29 -2.76
CA PRO A 33 12.85 -2.60 -2.17
C PRO A 33 11.68 -2.35 -3.12
N ILE A 34 10.60 -3.12 -2.93
CA ILE A 34 9.34 -3.00 -3.67
C ILE A 34 8.32 -2.31 -2.75
N LEU A 35 7.97 -1.05 -3.02
CA LEU A 35 7.12 -0.24 -2.13
C LEU A 35 5.61 -0.46 -2.31
N ARG A 36 5.22 -0.94 -3.50
CA ARG A 36 3.89 -1.49 -3.79
C ARG A 36 4.11 -2.85 -4.41
N GLU A 37 3.55 -3.90 -3.80
CA GLU A 37 3.79 -5.29 -4.18
C GLU A 37 2.49 -6.01 -4.50
N VAL A 38 2.45 -6.74 -5.62
CA VAL A 38 1.26 -7.49 -6.03
C VAL A 38 1.46 -8.96 -5.70
N HIS A 39 0.62 -9.45 -4.79
CA HIS A 39 0.53 -10.85 -4.39
C HIS A 39 -0.66 -11.50 -5.10
N THR A 40 -0.53 -12.77 -5.46
CA THR A 40 -1.62 -13.56 -6.05
C THR A 40 -1.95 -14.70 -5.11
N TYR A 41 -3.24 -14.88 -4.83
CA TYR A 41 -3.73 -15.90 -3.93
C TYR A 41 -4.69 -16.83 -4.65
N GLN A 42 -4.55 -18.12 -4.38
CA GLN A 42 -5.42 -19.17 -4.86
C GLN A 42 -6.26 -19.74 -3.71
N ILE A 43 -7.54 -19.99 -3.98
CA ILE A 43 -8.47 -20.60 -3.03
C ILE A 43 -9.15 -21.80 -3.70
N GLY A 44 -9.28 -22.88 -2.93
CA GLY A 44 -9.93 -24.11 -3.37
C GLY A 44 -9.00 -25.01 -4.18
N SER A 45 -9.57 -26.10 -4.68
CA SER A 45 -8.86 -27.15 -5.40
C SER A 45 -9.59 -27.50 -6.69
N PHE A 46 -8.87 -28.13 -7.63
CA PHE A 46 -9.43 -28.53 -8.93
C PHE A 46 -10.71 -29.38 -8.73
N PRO A 47 -11.81 -29.10 -9.48
CA PRO A 47 -11.94 -28.13 -10.57
C PRO A 47 -12.43 -26.72 -10.16
N SER A 48 -12.64 -26.47 -8.86
CA SER A 48 -13.27 -25.25 -8.33
C SER A 48 -12.25 -24.25 -7.78
N VAL A 49 -11.16 -24.03 -8.53
CA VAL A 49 -10.12 -23.08 -8.15
C VAL A 49 -10.59 -21.65 -8.42
N LYS A 50 -10.38 -20.76 -7.45
CA LYS A 50 -10.59 -19.32 -7.59
C LYS A 50 -9.29 -18.58 -7.27
N MET A 51 -9.15 -17.37 -7.80
CA MET A 51 -7.98 -16.54 -7.57
C MET A 51 -8.36 -15.07 -7.37
N TYR A 52 -7.51 -14.35 -6.63
CA TYR A 52 -7.57 -12.91 -6.52
C TYR A 52 -6.16 -12.32 -6.35
N HIS A 53 -6.05 -11.01 -6.56
CA HIS A 53 -4.78 -10.29 -6.44
C HIS A 53 -4.86 -9.26 -5.31
N TYR A 54 -3.75 -9.05 -4.62
CA TYR A 54 -3.61 -8.03 -3.58
C TYR A 54 -2.43 -7.12 -3.91
N SER A 55 -2.71 -5.85 -4.19
CA SER A 55 -1.68 -4.81 -4.39
C SER A 55 -1.34 -4.16 -3.04
N ALA A 56 -0.48 -4.80 -2.25
CA ALA A 56 0.01 -4.30 -0.96
C ALA A 56 0.80 -3.00 -1.11
N THR A 57 0.60 -2.02 -0.24
CA THR A 57 1.37 -0.77 -0.16
C THR A 57 1.21 -0.13 1.24
N CYS A 58 1.86 1.00 1.50
CA CYS A 58 1.62 1.79 2.71
C CYS A 58 0.17 2.25 2.79
N ASN A 59 -0.48 1.94 3.91
CA ASN A 59 -1.85 2.33 4.20
C ASN A 59 -1.98 3.78 4.72
N HIS A 60 -0.88 4.52 4.92
CA HIS A 60 -0.88 5.89 5.46
C HIS A 60 -1.84 6.06 6.66
N CYS A 61 -1.66 5.20 7.66
CA CYS A 61 -2.65 4.93 8.69
C CYS A 61 -3.06 6.16 9.54
N ASP A 62 -4.21 6.04 10.19
CA ASP A 62 -4.71 7.02 11.15
C ASP A 62 -3.76 7.16 12.35
N VAL A 63 -3.34 6.01 12.89
CA VAL A 63 -2.35 5.87 13.98
C VAL A 63 -1.15 5.06 13.47
N PRO A 64 -0.13 5.70 12.88
CA PRO A 64 0.97 4.99 12.23
C PRO A 64 1.93 4.41 13.27
N ALA A 65 1.82 3.11 13.55
CA ALA A 65 2.72 2.40 14.47
C ALA A 65 4.21 2.59 14.12
N CYS A 66 4.54 2.66 12.82
CA CYS A 66 5.91 2.90 12.37
C CYS A 66 6.47 4.26 12.79
N LYS A 67 5.61 5.29 12.88
CA LYS A 67 6.00 6.62 13.35
C LYS A 67 6.31 6.61 14.85
N ASP A 68 5.46 5.97 15.63
CA ASP A 68 5.55 6.02 17.09
C ASP A 68 6.78 5.30 17.65
N VAL A 69 7.34 4.34 16.90
CA VAL A 69 8.57 3.62 17.27
C VAL A 69 9.86 4.27 16.75
N CYS A 70 9.79 5.35 15.97
CA CYS A 70 10.98 5.94 15.38
C CYS A 70 11.78 6.75 16.43
N PRO A 71 13.00 6.33 16.81
CA PRO A 71 13.73 6.93 17.94
C PRO A 71 14.25 8.35 17.65
N VAL A 72 14.35 8.72 16.37
CA VAL A 72 14.89 10.00 15.90
C VAL A 72 13.83 10.88 15.25
N GLY A 73 12.55 10.48 15.30
CA GLY A 73 11.45 11.25 14.72
C GLY A 73 11.55 11.45 13.20
N ALA A 74 12.17 10.50 12.48
CA ALA A 74 12.31 10.56 11.03
C ALA A 74 11.01 10.24 10.26
N ILE A 75 9.96 9.75 10.92
CA ILE A 75 8.68 9.45 10.26
C ILE A 75 7.64 10.46 10.69
N GLU A 76 7.07 11.16 9.72
CA GLU A 76 6.12 12.25 9.95
C GLU A 76 4.78 11.92 9.31
N LYS A 77 3.68 12.35 9.94
CA LYS A 77 2.34 12.37 9.34
C LYS A 77 2.02 13.82 8.99
N MET A 78 1.90 14.09 7.70
CA MET A 78 1.64 15.42 7.14
C MET A 78 0.16 15.81 7.33
N ASP A 79 -0.16 17.09 7.09
CA ASP A 79 -1.51 17.64 7.24
C ASP A 79 -2.57 16.99 6.33
N ASP A 80 -2.15 16.44 5.19
CA ASP A 80 -3.02 15.70 4.26
C ASP A 80 -3.16 14.21 4.64
N GLY A 81 -2.56 13.77 5.76
CA GLY A 81 -2.56 12.39 6.20
C GLY A 81 -1.42 11.54 5.64
N THR A 82 -0.55 12.10 4.78
CA THR A 82 0.61 11.37 4.26
C THR A 82 1.58 11.04 5.38
N VAL A 83 1.73 9.75 5.69
CA VAL A 83 2.88 9.28 6.47
C VAL A 83 4.10 9.19 5.55
N LYS A 84 5.25 9.79 5.86
CA LYS A 84 6.49 9.71 5.05
C LYS A 84 7.75 9.60 5.93
N ILE A 85 8.87 9.16 5.34
CA ILE A 85 10.17 9.12 6.01
C ILE A 85 11.00 10.30 5.51
N ASP A 86 11.53 11.09 6.44
CA ASP A 86 12.59 12.06 6.21
C ASP A 86 13.93 11.31 6.19
N MET A 87 14.55 11.26 5.01
CA MET A 87 15.78 10.50 4.78
C MET A 87 17.00 11.14 5.44
N ASP A 88 16.98 12.46 5.69
CA ASP A 88 18.11 13.16 6.32
C ASP A 88 18.17 12.88 7.83
N LYS A 89 17.03 12.52 8.44
CA LYS A 89 16.94 12.13 9.85
C LYS A 89 17.06 10.63 10.07
N CYS A 90 16.83 9.82 9.03
CA CYS A 90 16.79 8.37 9.18
C CYS A 90 18.17 7.82 9.54
N ILE A 91 18.25 7.01 10.60
CA ILE A 91 19.51 6.36 11.03
C ILE A 91 19.58 4.88 10.66
N GLY A 92 18.66 4.39 9.83
CA GLY A 92 18.69 3.00 9.35
C GLY A 92 18.42 1.91 10.40
N CYS A 93 17.87 2.24 11.58
CA CYS A 93 17.73 1.29 12.70
C CYS A 93 16.72 0.14 12.49
N GLY A 94 15.81 0.24 11.50
CA GLY A 94 14.85 -0.82 11.20
C GLY A 94 13.65 -0.94 12.16
N SER A 95 13.54 -0.15 13.23
CA SER A 95 12.40 -0.25 14.18
C SER A 95 11.03 -0.14 13.50
N CYS A 96 10.91 0.72 12.49
CA CYS A 96 9.67 0.91 11.72
C CYS A 96 9.30 -0.31 10.86
N VAL A 97 10.29 -1.08 10.41
CA VAL A 97 10.09 -2.32 9.63
C VAL A 97 9.40 -3.36 10.51
N ASN A 98 9.90 -3.57 11.72
CA ASN A 98 9.35 -4.53 12.68
C ASN A 98 7.98 -4.11 13.24
N ALA A 99 7.73 -2.81 13.37
CA ALA A 99 6.49 -2.31 13.97
C ALA A 99 5.29 -2.27 13.01
N CYS A 100 5.52 -2.29 11.70
CA CYS A 100 4.42 -2.18 10.75
C CYS A 100 3.67 -3.52 10.64
N PRO A 101 2.37 -3.60 10.99
CA PRO A 101 1.62 -4.85 10.91
C PRO A 101 1.42 -5.35 9.47
N TYR A 102 1.67 -4.49 8.48
CA TYR A 102 1.50 -4.77 7.06
C TYR A 102 2.83 -5.10 6.34
N GLY A 103 3.96 -5.11 7.05
CA GLY A 103 5.28 -5.41 6.46
C GLY A 103 5.72 -4.41 5.37
N VAL A 104 5.28 -3.14 5.48
CA VAL A 104 5.47 -2.15 4.40
C VAL A 104 6.83 -1.45 4.44
N PRO A 105 7.28 -0.83 5.55
CA PRO A 105 8.62 -0.28 5.58
C PRO A 105 9.64 -1.38 5.32
N ARG A 106 10.60 -1.12 4.44
CA ARG A 106 11.70 -2.03 4.13
C ARG A 106 13.02 -1.29 4.25
N MET A 107 14.08 -2.03 4.48
CA MET A 107 15.43 -1.46 4.40
C MET A 107 15.83 -1.34 2.93
N ASP A 108 16.28 -0.15 2.53
CA ASP A 108 17.08 0.04 1.33
C ASP A 108 18.54 -0.15 1.74
N GLU A 109 19.08 -1.34 1.51
CA GLU A 109 20.44 -1.70 1.95
C GLU A 109 21.52 -0.86 1.27
N GLU A 110 21.27 -0.42 0.03
CA GLU A 110 22.20 0.42 -0.72
C GLU A 110 22.28 1.82 -0.12
N LYS A 111 21.14 2.38 0.30
CA LYS A 111 21.07 3.72 0.89
C LYS A 111 21.25 3.74 2.41
N GLY A 112 21.23 2.58 3.06
CA GLY A 112 21.34 2.45 4.52
C GLY A 112 20.14 2.99 5.31
N HIS A 113 19.00 3.26 4.64
CA HIS A 113 17.82 3.87 5.26
C HIS A 113 16.58 3.00 5.08
N ALA A 114 15.61 3.17 5.97
CA ALA A 114 14.29 2.61 5.77
C ALA A 114 13.55 3.39 4.67
N CYS A 115 12.80 2.70 3.83
CA CYS A 115 11.96 3.28 2.80
C CYS A 115 10.55 2.67 2.85
N LYS A 116 9.58 3.40 2.32
CA LYS A 116 8.18 3.00 2.20
C LYS A 116 7.48 3.90 1.19
N CYS A 117 6.30 3.51 0.72
CA CYS A 117 5.44 4.39 -0.06
C CYS A 117 5.17 5.70 0.69
N ASP A 118 5.30 6.82 -0.01
CA ASP A 118 5.03 8.20 0.40
C ASP A 118 3.79 8.78 -0.32
N ALA A 119 3.02 7.90 -0.98
CA ALA A 119 1.94 8.26 -1.89
C ALA A 119 2.38 9.22 -3.01
N CYS A 120 3.62 9.12 -3.49
CA CYS A 120 4.21 10.00 -4.50
C CYS A 120 4.00 11.48 -4.15
N TYR A 121 4.40 11.86 -2.93
CA TYR A 121 4.14 13.18 -2.38
C TYR A 121 4.61 14.31 -3.31
N ASP A 122 5.82 14.18 -3.85
CA ASP A 122 6.41 15.06 -4.86
C ASP A 122 5.55 15.22 -6.14
N LEU A 123 5.06 14.12 -6.71
CA LEU A 123 4.19 14.15 -7.90
C LEU A 123 2.87 14.85 -7.60
N ARG A 124 2.28 14.60 -6.42
CA ARG A 124 1.03 15.25 -6.00
C ARG A 124 1.18 16.75 -5.82
N GLN A 125 2.32 17.21 -5.29
CA GLN A 125 2.63 18.64 -5.21
C GLN A 125 2.75 19.29 -6.60
N ALA A 126 3.07 18.50 -7.64
CA ALA A 126 3.06 18.94 -9.03
C ALA A 126 1.70 18.75 -9.74
N GLY A 127 0.64 18.33 -9.03
CA GLY A 127 -0.70 18.14 -9.59
C GLY A 127 -0.93 16.81 -10.29
N HIS A 128 -0.01 15.85 -10.15
CA HIS A 128 -0.13 14.50 -10.70
C HIS A 128 -0.70 13.52 -9.68
N MET A 129 -1.25 12.41 -10.18
CA MET A 129 -1.65 11.30 -9.31
C MET A 129 -0.45 10.41 -8.99
N PRO A 130 -0.53 9.55 -7.96
CA PRO A 130 0.55 8.60 -7.70
C PRO A 130 0.84 7.74 -8.93
N SER A 131 2.12 7.52 -9.23
CA SER A 131 2.56 6.80 -10.44
C SER A 131 1.91 5.41 -10.59
N CYS A 132 1.69 4.69 -9.49
CA CYS A 132 0.98 3.41 -9.49
C CYS A 132 -0.49 3.49 -9.93
N VAL A 133 -1.15 4.63 -9.71
CA VAL A 133 -2.54 4.91 -10.12
C VAL A 133 -2.55 5.24 -11.61
N GLU A 134 -1.72 6.18 -12.04
CA GLU A 134 -1.65 6.60 -13.46
C GLU A 134 -1.22 5.46 -14.39
N SER A 135 -0.33 4.59 -13.94
CA SER A 135 0.17 3.46 -14.72
C SER A 135 -0.77 2.26 -14.77
N CYS A 136 -1.84 2.22 -13.97
CA CYS A 136 -2.71 1.04 -13.89
C CYS A 136 -3.53 0.85 -15.18
N PRO A 137 -3.25 -0.17 -16.03
CA PRO A 137 -3.94 -0.31 -17.31
C PRO A 137 -5.42 -0.71 -17.16
N TYR A 138 -5.77 -1.30 -16.01
CA TYR A 138 -7.14 -1.70 -15.67
C TYR A 138 -7.92 -0.64 -14.90
N ARG A 139 -7.29 0.50 -14.57
CA ARG A 139 -7.87 1.52 -13.68
C ARG A 139 -8.43 0.94 -12.37
N ALA A 140 -7.74 -0.08 -11.87
CA ALA A 140 -8.08 -0.78 -10.63
C ALA A 140 -7.59 -0.04 -9.38
N LEU A 141 -6.89 1.08 -9.53
CA LEU A 141 -6.40 1.92 -8.45
C LEU A 141 -6.95 3.33 -8.63
N ASP A 142 -7.33 3.96 -7.53
CA ASP A 142 -7.58 5.41 -7.45
C ASP A 142 -6.98 5.96 -6.14
N PHE A 143 -6.89 7.27 -6.03
CA PHE A 143 -6.27 7.95 -4.90
C PHE A 143 -6.94 9.29 -4.62
N GLY A 144 -7.01 9.68 -3.36
CA GLY A 144 -7.64 10.94 -2.98
C GLY A 144 -7.89 10.99 -1.48
N ASP A 145 -8.76 11.91 -1.07
CA ASP A 145 -9.29 11.93 0.28
C ASP A 145 -10.17 10.69 0.52
N ILE A 146 -9.99 10.04 1.67
CA ILE A 146 -10.63 8.76 1.98
C ILE A 146 -12.16 8.88 2.03
N GLU A 147 -12.70 9.98 2.58
CA GLU A 147 -14.15 10.17 2.69
C GLU A 147 -14.77 10.41 1.31
N GLU A 148 -14.07 11.14 0.44
CA GLU A 148 -14.52 11.36 -0.93
C GLU A 148 -14.44 10.08 -1.78
N LEU A 149 -13.42 9.23 -1.55
CA LEU A 149 -13.34 7.92 -2.20
C LEU A 149 -14.48 6.99 -1.75
N GLU A 150 -14.81 6.95 -0.45
CA GLU A 150 -15.96 6.20 0.06
C GLU A 150 -17.27 6.66 -0.57
N LYS A 151 -17.50 7.98 -0.67
CA LYS A 151 -18.69 8.54 -1.34
C LYS A 151 -18.74 8.18 -2.82
N LYS A 152 -17.60 8.23 -3.51
CA LYS A 152 -17.50 8.00 -4.96
C LYS A 152 -17.77 6.54 -5.34
N TYR A 153 -17.24 5.59 -4.57
CA TYR A 153 -17.29 4.17 -4.91
C TYR A 153 -18.36 3.37 -4.14
N GLY A 154 -18.97 3.96 -3.12
CA GLY A 154 -20.09 3.39 -2.38
C GLY A 154 -19.70 2.73 -1.06
N SER A 155 -20.69 2.12 -0.40
CA SER A 155 -20.58 1.63 0.98
C SER A 155 -20.02 0.22 1.14
N ASP A 156 -19.96 -0.58 0.07
CA ASP A 156 -19.57 -2.00 0.15
C ASP A 156 -18.05 -2.20 0.13
N LEU A 157 -17.30 -1.16 0.53
CA LEU A 157 -15.85 -1.15 0.61
C LEU A 157 -15.41 -1.63 1.98
N VAL A 158 -14.34 -2.42 2.02
CA VAL A 158 -13.69 -2.81 3.28
C VAL A 158 -12.33 -2.15 3.41
N ARG A 159 -11.86 -1.93 4.64
CA ARG A 159 -10.52 -1.41 4.90
C ARG A 159 -9.47 -2.50 5.09
N ALA A 160 -9.90 -3.75 5.26
CA ALA A 160 -9.01 -4.88 5.47
C ALA A 160 -9.52 -6.13 4.76
N ILE A 161 -8.57 -6.96 4.32
CA ILE A 161 -8.80 -8.32 3.82
C ILE A 161 -7.86 -9.28 4.56
N PRO A 162 -8.24 -10.56 4.75
CA PRO A 162 -7.37 -11.60 5.31
C PRO A 162 -5.91 -11.60 4.82
N ALA A 163 -5.66 -11.31 3.54
CA ALA A 163 -4.29 -11.22 3.00
C ALA A 163 -3.45 -10.06 3.55
N MET A 164 -4.10 -8.96 3.96
CA MET A 164 -3.44 -7.81 4.60
C MET A 164 -3.16 -8.07 6.09
N GLY A 165 -3.94 -8.96 6.72
CA GLY A 165 -3.96 -9.15 8.16
C GLY A 165 -4.95 -8.24 8.88
N GLU A 166 -4.89 -8.24 10.21
CA GLU A 166 -5.79 -7.46 11.07
C GLU A 166 -5.39 -5.97 11.06
N ASP A 167 -6.34 -5.08 10.77
CA ASP A 167 -6.12 -3.64 10.88
C ASP A 167 -6.22 -3.18 12.34
N LYS A 168 -5.11 -2.67 12.87
CA LYS A 168 -4.99 -2.12 14.23
C LYS A 168 -4.67 -0.63 14.25
N THR A 169 -4.59 0.00 13.08
CA THR A 169 -3.97 1.33 12.92
C THR A 169 -4.88 2.32 12.19
N GLY A 170 -6.05 1.89 11.73
CA GLY A 170 -6.91 2.69 10.86
C GLY A 170 -6.26 2.82 9.49
N SER A 171 -6.20 1.72 8.74
CA SER A 171 -5.59 1.67 7.40
C SER A 171 -6.40 2.50 6.39
N ASN A 172 -5.76 3.38 5.62
CA ASN A 172 -6.45 4.24 4.64
C ASN A 172 -6.34 3.66 3.22
N THR A 173 -6.76 2.40 3.08
CA THR A 173 -6.94 1.73 1.78
C THR A 173 -8.33 1.11 1.74
N LEU A 174 -9.13 1.49 0.74
CA LEU A 174 -10.47 0.96 0.49
C LEU A 174 -10.39 -0.14 -0.56
N PHE A 175 -10.90 -1.32 -0.22
CA PHE A 175 -10.96 -2.47 -1.10
C PHE A 175 -12.40 -2.65 -1.60
N ASP A 176 -12.60 -2.56 -2.92
CA ASP A 176 -13.73 -3.20 -3.58
C ASP A 176 -13.33 -4.68 -3.82
N ALA A 177 -13.44 -5.45 -2.73
CA ALA A 177 -12.90 -6.79 -2.61
C ALA A 177 -13.78 -7.83 -3.32
N ARG A 178 -13.17 -8.91 -3.81
CA ARG A 178 -13.90 -10.11 -4.22
C ARG A 178 -14.34 -10.86 -2.96
N ASP A 179 -15.53 -11.46 -2.98
CA ASP A 179 -16.09 -12.20 -1.82
C ASP A 179 -15.10 -13.23 -1.26
N ILE A 180 -14.43 -13.97 -2.14
CA ILE A 180 -13.42 -14.97 -1.75
C ILE A 180 -12.24 -14.39 -0.96
N ALA A 181 -11.88 -13.13 -1.20
CA ALA A 181 -10.79 -12.47 -0.52
C ALA A 181 -11.21 -11.97 0.87
N LEU A 182 -12.52 -11.84 1.13
CA LEU A 182 -13.09 -11.50 2.44
C LEU A 182 -13.18 -12.74 3.34
N GLU A 183 -13.44 -13.91 2.76
CA GLU A 183 -13.63 -15.16 3.49
C GLU A 183 -12.30 -15.73 4.04
N GLN A 184 -11.24 -15.73 3.24
CA GLN A 184 -9.95 -16.32 3.62
C GLN A 184 -8.79 -15.77 2.79
N LYS A 185 -7.56 -15.91 3.31
CA LYS A 185 -6.34 -15.53 2.59
C LYS A 185 -6.06 -16.45 1.39
N GLY A 186 -6.22 -17.76 1.56
CA GLY A 186 -5.81 -18.74 0.55
C GLY A 186 -4.29 -18.94 0.48
N ASP A 187 -3.84 -19.75 -0.48
CA ASP A 187 -2.44 -20.07 -0.71
C ASP A 187 -1.80 -19.01 -1.61
N GLU A 188 -0.66 -18.48 -1.20
CA GLU A 188 0.08 -17.49 -2.01
C GLU A 188 0.79 -18.18 -3.17
N MET A 189 0.53 -17.72 -4.39
CA MET A 189 1.22 -18.18 -5.58
C MET A 189 2.53 -17.41 -5.74
N LEU A 190 3.66 -18.09 -5.58
CA LEU A 190 4.99 -17.54 -5.86
C LEU A 190 5.21 -17.53 -7.38
N LEU A 191 4.87 -16.42 -8.03
CA LEU A 191 5.00 -16.16 -9.47
C LEU A 191 6.06 -15.10 -9.77
#